data_AF-A0A9D7BRL3-F1
#
_entry.id   AF-A0A9D7BRL3-F1
#
_cell.length_a   1.000
_cell.length_b   1.000
_cell.length_c   1.000
_cell.angle_alpha   90.00
_cell.angle_beta   90.00
_cell.angle_gamma   90.00
#
_symmetry.space_group_name_H-M   'P 1'
#
loop_
_entity.id
_entity.type
_entity.pdbx_description
1 polymer ?
#
loop_
_entity_poly.entity_id
_entity_poly.type
_entity_poly.pdbx_seq_one_letter_code
_entity_poly.pdbx_strand_id
1 'polypeptide(L)'
;MDQYTPCDCFNYNKRACSGLAPGKVNFYFTESVTGCRTYLPNDIIKVTNCFDPDFNVTLVNTPVNGSVRTNDEIPAGTTYHHTYYLLSKPAGSNPSLVILPNGNYVFQGDKSGMYEFETRICFQGIILNCPGSNLVIHVVNSFSEMQNVVPNTDIISTYENEAATFITSFNDRCILAADCNIDTSKITIVSYPKRQCWFKYQR
;
A
#
# COMPACT_ATOMS: atom_id res chain seq x y z
N MET A 1 -16.21 -30.44 -1.66
CA MET A 1 -15.01 -30.36 -0.80
C MET A 1 -14.33 -29.06 -1.15
N ASP A 2 -14.70 -27.98 -0.44
CA ASP A 2 -13.86 -26.80 -0.32
C ASP A 2 -13.76 -26.55 1.19
N GLN A 3 -12.61 -26.92 1.75
CA GLN A 3 -12.35 -26.81 3.19
C GLN A 3 -12.06 -25.34 3.51
N TYR A 4 -13.12 -24.57 3.81
CA TYR A 4 -12.97 -23.32 4.55
C TYR A 4 -12.73 -23.66 6.02
N THR A 5 -11.52 -23.35 6.51
CA THR A 5 -11.13 -23.55 7.91
C THR A 5 -12.05 -22.76 8.85
N PRO A 6 -12.60 -23.38 9.90
CA PRO A 6 -13.41 -22.67 10.89
C PRO A 6 -12.51 -21.76 11.74
N CYS A 7 -12.98 -20.55 11.98
CA CYS A 7 -12.39 -19.62 12.92
C CYS A 7 -12.78 -20.01 14.35
N ASP A 8 -11.90 -20.73 15.05
CA ASP A 8 -12.04 -21.03 16.48
C ASP A 8 -11.62 -19.83 17.33
N CYS A 9 -12.57 -19.23 18.04
CA CYS A 9 -12.29 -18.24 19.07
C CYS A 9 -12.60 -18.86 20.45
N PHE A 10 -11.55 -18.92 21.29
CA PHE A 10 -11.48 -19.22 22.73
C PHE A 10 -10.69 -20.47 23.14
N ASN A 11 -9.37 -20.27 23.25
CA ASN A 11 -8.57 -20.84 24.34
C ASN A 11 -7.80 -19.67 24.97
N TYR A 12 -7.75 -19.58 26.30
CA TYR A 12 -7.41 -18.37 27.09
C TYR A 12 -5.98 -17.81 26.85
N ASN A 13 -5.19 -18.45 25.98
CA ASN A 13 -3.80 -18.12 25.65
C ASN A 13 -3.58 -17.58 24.22
N LYS A 14 -4.61 -17.29 23.41
CA LYS A 14 -4.45 -16.67 22.08
C LYS A 14 -5.38 -15.47 21.87
N ARG A 15 -4.79 -14.27 21.75
CA ARG A 15 -5.47 -12.98 21.46
C ARG A 15 -5.57 -12.76 19.95
N ALA A 16 -6.50 -13.41 19.25
CA ALA A 16 -6.71 -13.14 17.83
C ALA A 16 -8.19 -13.15 17.46
N CYS A 17 -8.64 -12.10 16.75
CA CYS A 17 -9.95 -12.00 16.13
C CYS A 17 -9.83 -12.46 14.66
N SER A 18 -10.87 -13.08 14.12
CA SER A 18 -10.90 -13.50 12.72
C SER A 18 -12.24 -13.12 12.08
N GLY A 19 -12.17 -12.41 10.95
CA GLY A 19 -13.33 -11.93 10.21
C GLY A 19 -13.95 -12.99 9.30
N LEU A 20 -15.24 -12.84 9.06
CA LEU A 20 -16.05 -13.73 8.20
C LEU A 20 -15.96 -13.35 6.72
N ALA A 21 -15.55 -12.12 6.44
CA ALA A 21 -15.30 -11.51 5.13
C ALA A 21 -14.48 -10.21 5.36
N PRO A 22 -13.94 -9.56 4.31
CA PRO A 22 -13.37 -8.23 4.45
C PRO A 22 -14.34 -7.28 5.16
N GLY A 23 -13.96 -6.84 6.36
CA GLY A 23 -14.62 -5.80 7.13
C GLY A 23 -15.91 -6.15 7.90
N LYS A 24 -16.20 -7.42 8.18
CA LYS A 24 -17.29 -7.82 9.10
C LYS A 24 -16.82 -8.85 10.13
N VAL A 25 -17.00 -8.56 11.41
CA VAL A 25 -16.78 -9.50 12.51
C VAL A 25 -18.00 -9.52 13.43
N ASN A 26 -18.20 -10.65 14.13
CA ASN A 26 -19.21 -10.76 15.17
C ASN A 26 -18.49 -10.93 16.51
N PHE A 27 -18.91 -10.16 17.53
CA PHE A 27 -18.45 -10.35 18.89
C PHE A 27 -19.50 -11.13 19.69
N TYR A 28 -19.07 -12.17 20.41
CA TYR A 28 -19.90 -12.87 21.38
C TYR A 28 -19.22 -12.87 22.74
N PHE A 29 -20.00 -12.58 23.78
CA PHE A 29 -19.60 -12.80 25.16
C PHE A 29 -20.28 -14.07 25.63
N THR A 30 -19.49 -15.04 26.12
CA THR A 30 -20.01 -16.24 26.78
C THR A 30 -19.52 -16.21 28.22
N GLU A 31 -20.44 -16.19 29.17
CA GLU A 31 -20.08 -16.28 30.58
C GLU A 31 -19.51 -17.68 30.87
N SER A 32 -18.32 -17.74 31.48
CA SER A 32 -17.60 -19.00 31.72
C SER A 32 -18.28 -19.92 32.73
N VAL A 33 -19.21 -19.40 33.54
CA VAL A 33 -19.88 -20.16 34.61
C VAL A 33 -21.23 -20.70 34.15
N THR A 34 -22.04 -19.90 33.45
CA THR A 34 -23.40 -20.30 33.04
C THR A 34 -23.48 -20.74 31.58
N GLY A 35 -22.49 -20.39 30.75
CA GLY A 35 -22.53 -20.61 29.31
C GLY A 35 -23.50 -19.69 28.57
N CYS A 36 -24.15 -18.72 29.25
CA CYS A 36 -25.03 -17.75 28.60
C CYS A 36 -24.25 -16.92 27.57
N ARG A 37 -24.80 -16.82 26.36
CA ARG A 37 -24.22 -16.08 25.25
C ARG A 37 -25.06 -14.84 24.94
N THR A 38 -24.40 -13.69 24.82
CA THR A 38 -25.02 -12.49 24.25
C THR A 38 -24.36 -12.10 22.93
N TYR A 39 -25.16 -11.56 22.02
CA TYR A 39 -24.73 -11.02 20.74
C TYR A 39 -24.74 -9.49 20.84
N LEU A 40 -23.62 -8.86 20.55
CA LEU A 40 -23.62 -7.43 20.30
C LEU A 40 -24.09 -7.16 18.85
N PRO A 41 -24.66 -5.97 18.56
CA PRO A 41 -24.93 -5.58 17.18
C PRO A 41 -23.67 -5.74 16.34
N ASN A 42 -23.85 -6.18 15.08
CA ASN A 42 -22.76 -6.34 14.14
C ASN A 42 -22.06 -4.99 13.95
N ASP A 43 -20.80 -4.89 14.36
CA ASP A 43 -19.99 -3.71 14.09
C ASP A 43 -19.21 -3.89 12.78
N ILE A 44 -19.12 -2.79 12.03
CA ILE A 44 -18.29 -2.73 10.84
C ILE A 44 -16.86 -2.44 11.32
N ILE A 45 -15.98 -3.44 11.24
CA ILE A 45 -14.54 -3.22 11.34
C ILE A 45 -14.03 -2.86 9.96
N LYS A 46 -13.39 -1.72 9.80
CA LYS A 46 -12.65 -1.44 8.57
C LYS A 46 -11.27 -2.06 8.69
N VAL A 47 -10.97 -3.03 7.82
CA VAL A 47 -9.62 -3.53 7.63
C VAL A 47 -9.04 -2.70 6.50
N THR A 48 -8.12 -1.80 6.84
CA THR A 48 -7.40 -0.96 5.89
C THR A 48 -6.21 -1.75 5.36
N ASN A 49 -5.85 -1.53 4.10
CA ASN A 49 -4.66 -2.16 3.54
C ASN A 49 -3.44 -1.55 4.24
N CYS A 50 -2.52 -2.40 4.69
CA CYS A 50 -1.28 -1.94 5.32
C CYS A 50 -0.17 -1.63 4.31
N PHE A 51 -0.46 -1.85 3.03
CA PHE A 51 0.48 -1.72 1.92
C PHE A 51 -0.12 -0.74 0.91
N ASP A 52 0.49 0.42 0.81
CA ASP A 52 0.08 1.48 -0.10
C ASP A 52 0.87 1.40 -1.40
N PRO A 53 0.32 1.88 -2.52
CA PRO A 53 1.07 1.97 -3.76
C PRO A 53 2.31 2.87 -3.61
N ASP A 54 3.41 2.45 -4.23
CA ASP A 54 4.63 3.21 -4.34
C ASP A 54 4.84 3.70 -5.77
N PHE A 55 5.61 4.78 -5.91
CA PHE A 55 6.00 5.26 -7.23
C PHE A 55 7.46 5.74 -7.25
N ASN A 56 8.01 5.87 -8.45
CA ASN A 56 9.29 6.54 -8.65
C ASN A 56 9.41 7.11 -10.06
N VAL A 57 10.38 7.99 -10.26
CA VAL A 57 10.70 8.57 -11.57
C VAL A 57 12.18 8.46 -11.82
N THR A 58 12.56 8.00 -13.02
CA THR A 58 13.97 7.91 -13.43
C THR A 58 14.15 8.23 -14.90
N LEU A 59 15.40 8.48 -15.30
CA LEU A 59 15.76 8.61 -16.70
C LEU A 59 15.96 7.23 -17.34
N VAL A 60 15.75 7.14 -18.65
CA VAL A 60 16.10 5.95 -19.44
C VAL A 60 17.54 5.53 -19.17
N ASN A 61 17.75 4.23 -18.99
CA ASN A 61 19.03 3.59 -18.66
C ASN A 61 19.69 4.07 -17.37
N THR A 62 18.96 4.78 -16.49
CA THR A 62 19.49 5.24 -15.21
C THR A 62 18.90 4.40 -14.07
N PRO A 63 19.74 3.66 -13.31
CA PRO A 63 19.29 2.95 -12.14
C PRO A 63 18.70 3.91 -11.11
N VAL A 64 17.56 3.54 -10.54
CA VAL A 64 16.94 4.25 -9.43
C VAL A 64 16.78 3.31 -8.25
N ASN A 65 17.17 3.80 -7.08
CA ASN A 65 16.94 3.14 -5.81
C ASN A 65 15.64 3.68 -5.20
N GLY A 66 14.84 2.80 -4.64
CA GLY A 66 13.66 3.17 -3.88
C GLY A 66 13.35 2.15 -2.81
N SER A 67 12.21 2.35 -2.14
CA SER A 67 11.70 1.40 -1.18
C SER A 67 10.20 1.27 -1.37
N VAL A 68 9.69 0.05 -1.37
CA VAL A 68 8.25 -0.23 -1.38
C VAL A 68 7.66 -0.27 0.03
N ARG A 69 8.27 0.49 0.93
CA ARG A 69 7.93 0.55 2.37
C ARG A 69 7.61 1.96 2.82
N THR A 70 7.76 2.94 1.94
CA THR A 70 7.90 4.35 2.36
C THR A 70 6.66 4.88 3.07
N ASN A 71 5.51 4.33 2.73
CA ASN A 71 4.17 4.67 3.19
C ASN A 71 3.43 3.45 3.76
N ASP A 72 4.12 2.36 4.06
CA ASP A 72 3.48 1.11 4.50
C ASP A 72 3.46 0.98 6.04
N GLU A 73 2.34 0.50 6.57
CA GLU A 73 2.16 0.10 7.98
C GLU A 73 2.55 -1.37 8.17
N ILE A 74 3.84 -1.66 8.03
CA ILE A 74 4.33 -3.03 7.88
C ILE A 74 4.17 -3.83 9.17
N PRO A 75 3.34 -4.89 9.19
CA PRO A 75 3.19 -5.73 10.36
C PRO A 75 4.50 -6.44 10.70
N ALA A 76 4.80 -6.56 11.99
CA ALA A 76 5.98 -7.29 12.45
C ALA A 76 5.96 -8.74 11.94
N GLY A 77 7.12 -9.22 11.48
CA GLY A 77 7.27 -10.57 10.94
C GLY A 77 6.84 -10.72 9.47
N THR A 78 6.65 -9.61 8.74
CA THR A 78 6.47 -9.63 7.28
C THR A 78 7.75 -9.25 6.53
N THR A 79 7.88 -9.75 5.30
CA THR A 79 8.99 -9.46 4.38
C THR A 79 8.50 -9.33 2.96
N TYR A 80 9.16 -8.50 2.16
CA TYR A 80 8.88 -8.41 0.73
C TYR A 80 9.45 -9.63 0.02
N HIS A 81 8.70 -10.14 -0.93
CA HIS A 81 9.16 -11.23 -1.77
C HIS A 81 10.08 -10.68 -2.87
N HIS A 82 11.07 -11.49 -3.27
CA HIS A 82 11.98 -11.14 -4.36
C HIS A 82 11.30 -11.21 -5.73
N THR A 83 10.21 -11.98 -5.84
CA THR A 83 9.37 -12.05 -7.04
C THR A 83 8.25 -11.01 -6.99
N TYR A 84 7.92 -10.50 -8.16
CA TYR A 84 6.85 -9.55 -8.40
C TYR A 84 6.14 -9.94 -9.70
N TYR A 85 4.95 -9.39 -9.92
CA TYR A 85 4.27 -9.50 -11.21
C TYR A 85 4.51 -8.22 -12.00
N LEU A 86 4.99 -8.35 -13.23
CA LEU A 86 5.01 -7.24 -14.17
C LEU A 86 3.61 -7.11 -14.78
N LEU A 87 2.93 -6.00 -14.50
CA LEU A 87 1.57 -5.73 -14.97
C LEU A 87 1.59 -5.06 -16.34
N SER A 88 2.41 -4.02 -16.51
CA SER A 88 2.52 -3.27 -17.77
C SER A 88 3.92 -2.67 -17.96
N LYS A 89 4.33 -2.51 -19.21
CA LYS A 89 5.59 -1.84 -19.62
C LYS A 89 5.52 -1.34 -21.06
N PRO A 90 6.42 -0.42 -21.47
CA PRO A 90 6.51 0.02 -22.86
C PRO A 90 6.79 -1.15 -23.84
N ALA A 91 6.26 -1.08 -25.05
CA ALA A 91 6.41 -2.13 -26.05
C ALA A 91 7.89 -2.42 -26.37
N GLY A 92 8.27 -3.70 -26.31
CA GLY A 92 9.64 -4.15 -26.56
C GLY A 92 10.70 -3.64 -25.58
N SER A 93 10.30 -3.15 -24.39
CA SER A 93 11.22 -2.85 -23.28
C SER A 93 11.63 -4.13 -22.54
N ASN A 94 12.82 -4.12 -21.95
CA ASN A 94 13.38 -5.18 -21.11
C ASN A 94 13.95 -4.54 -19.82
N PRO A 95 13.08 -4.17 -18.85
CA PRO A 95 13.52 -3.55 -17.61
C PRO A 95 14.17 -4.56 -16.66
N SER A 96 14.94 -4.04 -15.71
CA SER A 96 15.41 -4.78 -14.53
C SER A 96 14.76 -4.20 -13.28
N LEU A 97 14.21 -5.07 -12.44
CA LEU A 97 13.75 -4.74 -11.09
C LEU A 97 14.25 -5.83 -10.13
N VAL A 98 14.91 -5.40 -9.06
CA VAL A 98 15.36 -6.28 -7.97
C VAL A 98 14.77 -5.74 -6.68
N ILE A 99 13.99 -6.56 -5.96
CA ILE A 99 13.41 -6.23 -4.66
C ILE A 99 14.12 -7.06 -3.59
N LEU A 100 14.58 -6.38 -2.54
CA LEU A 100 15.18 -6.98 -1.36
C LEU A 100 14.11 -7.30 -0.31
N PRO A 101 14.32 -8.29 0.59
CA PRO A 101 13.34 -8.64 1.62
C PRO A 101 12.98 -7.51 2.58
N ASN A 102 13.88 -6.54 2.73
CA ASN A 102 13.66 -5.32 3.51
C ASN A 102 12.91 -4.24 2.70
N GLY A 103 12.33 -4.57 1.55
CA GLY A 103 11.52 -3.71 0.68
C GLY A 103 12.30 -2.66 -0.10
N ASN A 104 13.62 -2.58 0.03
CA ASN A 104 14.42 -1.75 -0.87
C ASN A 104 14.46 -2.38 -2.26
N TYR A 105 14.46 -1.55 -3.30
CA TYR A 105 14.58 -2.03 -4.67
C TYR A 105 15.56 -1.21 -5.49
N VAL A 106 16.06 -1.83 -6.56
CA VAL A 106 16.80 -1.19 -7.63
C VAL A 106 16.07 -1.46 -8.93
N PHE A 107 15.74 -0.40 -9.66
CA PHE A 107 15.08 -0.48 -10.95
C PHE A 107 15.90 0.21 -12.04
N GLN A 108 15.91 -0.34 -13.25
CA GLN A 108 16.42 0.32 -14.45
C GLN A 108 15.50 -0.01 -15.63
N GLY A 109 14.92 1.04 -16.22
CA GLY A 109 14.14 0.94 -17.46
C GLY A 109 14.98 1.32 -18.67
N ASP A 110 14.80 0.59 -19.76
CA ASP A 110 15.52 0.74 -21.02
C ASP A 110 14.77 1.59 -22.06
N LYS A 111 13.50 1.94 -21.80
CA LYS A 111 12.67 2.80 -22.66
C LYS A 111 11.85 3.78 -21.83
N SER A 112 11.48 4.90 -22.43
CA SER A 112 10.56 5.84 -21.79
C SER A 112 9.14 5.29 -21.74
N GLY A 113 8.43 5.57 -20.66
CA GLY A 113 7.04 5.23 -20.43
C GLY A 113 6.80 4.71 -19.01
N MET A 114 5.57 4.26 -18.76
CA MET A 114 5.14 3.74 -17.46
C MET A 114 5.46 2.24 -17.34
N TYR A 115 6.02 1.87 -16.20
CA TYR A 115 6.25 0.49 -15.80
C TYR A 115 5.46 0.23 -14.53
N GLU A 116 4.59 -0.78 -14.54
CA GLU A 116 3.75 -1.14 -13.40
C GLU A 116 4.05 -2.56 -12.95
N PHE A 117 4.31 -2.70 -11.64
CA PHE A 117 4.59 -3.96 -10.98
C PHE A 117 3.61 -4.17 -9.83
N GLU A 118 3.32 -5.42 -9.51
CA GLU A 118 2.67 -5.82 -8.27
C GLU A 118 3.71 -6.53 -7.38
N THR A 119 4.07 -5.90 -6.28
CA THR A 119 4.95 -6.48 -5.26
C THR A 119 4.17 -7.41 -4.34
N ARG A 120 4.86 -8.28 -3.60
CA ARG A 120 4.22 -9.23 -2.68
C ARG A 120 4.83 -9.14 -1.29
N ILE A 121 3.98 -9.01 -0.27
CA ILE A 121 4.39 -8.93 1.14
C ILE A 121 3.86 -10.16 1.87
N CYS A 122 4.77 -10.99 2.39
CA CYS A 122 4.43 -12.24 3.04
C CYS A 122 4.77 -12.21 4.53
N PHE A 123 3.96 -12.88 5.36
CA PHE A 123 4.37 -13.25 6.72
C PHE A 123 5.42 -14.36 6.68
N GLN A 124 6.27 -14.38 7.69
CA GLN A 124 7.29 -15.41 7.84
C GLN A 124 6.67 -16.82 7.82
N GLY A 125 7.18 -17.67 6.92
CA GLY A 125 6.68 -19.04 6.74
C GLY A 125 5.50 -19.19 5.76
N ILE A 126 4.97 -18.08 5.22
CA ILE A 126 3.97 -18.08 4.15
C ILE A 126 4.66 -17.62 2.86
N ILE A 127 4.46 -18.37 1.76
CA ILE A 127 5.05 -18.04 0.45
C ILE A 127 4.02 -18.00 -0.69
N LEU A 128 2.75 -18.34 -0.41
CA LEU A 128 1.66 -18.35 -1.37
C LEU A 128 0.58 -17.35 -0.94
N ASN A 129 -0.13 -16.77 -1.92
CA ASN A 129 -1.27 -15.86 -1.71
C ASN A 129 -0.97 -14.65 -0.80
N CYS A 130 0.27 -14.18 -0.82
CA CYS A 130 0.68 -12.99 -0.08
C CYS A 130 -0.05 -11.74 -0.62
N PRO A 131 -0.49 -10.81 0.23
CA PRO A 131 -0.97 -9.50 -0.20
C PRO A 131 0.01 -8.82 -1.17
N GLY A 132 -0.53 -8.02 -2.09
CA GLY A 132 0.29 -7.25 -3.02
C GLY A 132 -0.02 -5.75 -3.00
N SER A 133 0.96 -4.97 -3.43
CA SER A 133 0.85 -3.53 -3.62
C SER A 133 1.48 -3.12 -4.96
N ASN A 134 0.96 -2.05 -5.55
CA ASN A 134 1.43 -1.56 -6.84
C ASN A 134 2.71 -0.74 -6.68
N LEU A 135 3.70 -0.99 -7.53
CA LEU A 135 4.86 -0.13 -7.72
C LEU A 135 4.83 0.42 -9.15
N VAL A 136 4.75 1.74 -9.27
CA VAL A 136 4.65 2.44 -10.56
C VAL A 136 5.89 3.29 -10.81
N ILE A 137 6.67 2.97 -11.84
CA ILE A 137 7.88 3.73 -12.17
C ILE A 137 7.73 4.39 -13.53
N HIS A 138 7.77 5.73 -13.55
CA HIS A 138 7.77 6.50 -14.78
C HIS A 138 9.21 6.72 -15.26
N VAL A 139 9.53 6.17 -16.43
CA VAL A 139 10.83 6.37 -17.08
C VAL A 139 10.68 7.43 -18.15
N VAL A 140 11.55 8.43 -18.11
CA VAL A 140 11.52 9.54 -19.07
C VAL A 140 12.81 9.64 -19.86
N ASN A 141 12.70 10.13 -21.09
CA ASN A 141 13.89 10.50 -21.87
C ASN A 141 14.50 11.78 -21.27
N SER A 142 15.83 11.90 -21.32
CA SER A 142 16.57 13.04 -20.74
C SER A 142 16.03 14.39 -21.21
N PHE A 143 15.88 15.29 -20.24
CA PHE A 143 15.69 16.76 -20.31
C PHE A 143 15.19 17.31 -21.64
N SER A 144 13.86 17.39 -21.81
CA SER A 144 13.31 18.38 -22.73
C SER A 144 13.46 19.78 -22.11
N GLU A 145 13.68 20.81 -22.93
CA GLU A 145 13.67 22.22 -22.50
C GLU A 145 12.32 22.68 -21.94
N MET A 146 11.28 21.85 -22.07
CA MET A 146 9.96 22.08 -21.47
C MET A 146 9.87 21.50 -20.06
N GLN A 147 9.27 22.29 -19.15
CA GLN A 147 8.93 21.88 -17.80
C GLN A 147 7.96 20.71 -17.82
N ASN A 148 8.45 19.51 -17.53
CA ASN A 148 7.62 18.34 -17.36
C ASN A 148 7.59 17.96 -15.88
N VAL A 149 6.42 18.10 -15.28
CA VAL A 149 6.13 17.55 -13.95
C VAL A 149 5.55 16.16 -14.16
N VAL A 150 6.06 15.17 -13.42
CA VAL A 150 5.42 13.88 -13.25
C VAL A 150 4.61 13.95 -11.97
N PRO A 151 3.29 14.18 -12.07
CA PRO A 151 2.43 14.16 -10.91
C PRO A 151 2.31 12.73 -10.38
N ASN A 152 2.34 12.58 -9.06
CA ASN A 152 2.16 11.30 -8.39
C ASN A 152 0.93 11.34 -7.49
N THR A 153 0.27 10.20 -7.34
CA THR A 153 -0.94 10.13 -6.51
C THR A 153 -0.58 10.37 -5.06
N ASP A 154 -1.20 11.38 -4.44
CA ASP A 154 -1.10 11.61 -3.01
C ASP A 154 -2.02 10.66 -2.22
N ILE A 155 -1.48 10.06 -1.16
CA ILE A 155 -2.23 9.23 -0.22
C ILE A 155 -2.04 9.84 1.18
N ILE A 156 -3.16 10.06 1.87
CA ILE A 156 -3.18 10.51 3.24
C ILE A 156 -4.20 9.73 4.06
N SER A 157 -3.75 9.24 5.21
CA SER A 157 -4.58 8.64 6.24
C SER A 157 -4.48 9.48 7.51
N THR A 158 -5.57 9.58 8.25
CA THR A 158 -5.62 10.29 9.53
C THR A 158 -6.65 9.66 10.45
N TYR A 159 -6.51 9.91 11.74
CA TYR A 159 -7.47 9.45 12.73
C TYR A 159 -8.77 10.24 12.65
N GLU A 160 -9.85 9.65 13.16
CA GLU A 160 -11.14 10.32 13.22
C GLU A 160 -11.05 11.59 14.08
N ASN A 161 -11.58 12.69 13.54
CA ASN A 161 -11.53 14.03 14.15
C ASN A 161 -10.13 14.66 14.25
N GLU A 162 -9.13 14.08 13.60
CA GLU A 162 -7.82 14.72 13.43
C GLU A 162 -7.74 15.40 12.04
N ALA A 163 -7.34 16.67 12.04
CA ALA A 163 -7.06 17.36 10.80
C ALA A 163 -5.68 16.93 10.29
N ALA A 164 -5.62 16.53 9.02
CA ALA A 164 -4.36 16.23 8.35
C ALA A 164 -4.09 17.26 7.26
N THR A 165 -2.92 17.88 7.35
CA THR A 165 -2.39 18.81 6.35
C THR A 165 -1.30 18.09 5.56
N PHE A 166 -1.37 18.15 4.24
CA PHE A 166 -0.34 17.63 3.36
C PHE A 166 -0.05 18.60 2.22
N ILE A 167 1.16 18.48 1.67
CA ILE A 167 1.61 19.24 0.51
C ILE A 167 1.52 18.29 -0.68
N THR A 168 0.56 18.52 -1.56
CA THR A 168 0.28 17.70 -2.76
C THR A 168 1.44 17.65 -3.76
N SER A 169 2.39 18.59 -3.66
CA SER A 169 3.55 18.63 -4.55
C SER A 169 4.79 17.93 -3.97
N PHE A 170 4.70 17.36 -2.76
CA PHE A 170 5.87 16.83 -2.06
C PHE A 170 6.46 15.59 -2.75
N ASN A 171 5.58 14.75 -3.29
CA ASN A 171 5.94 13.47 -3.88
C ASN A 171 5.99 13.57 -5.42
N ASP A 172 5.58 14.69 -6.01
CA ASP A 172 5.72 15.00 -7.43
C ASP A 172 7.20 15.14 -7.83
N ARG A 173 7.52 14.73 -9.05
CA ARG A 173 8.89 14.81 -9.58
C ARG A 173 8.96 15.72 -10.78
N CYS A 174 9.81 16.73 -10.68
CA CYS A 174 10.15 17.61 -11.79
C CYS A 174 11.26 17.04 -12.65
N ILE A 175 11.08 17.14 -13.97
CA ILE A 175 12.09 16.78 -14.97
C ILE A 175 12.50 18.08 -15.68
N LEU A 176 13.49 18.78 -15.12
CA LEU A 176 14.02 20.03 -15.68
C LEU A 176 15.49 20.29 -15.34
N ALA A 177 16.14 21.13 -16.16
CA ALA A 177 17.49 21.69 -15.93
C ALA A 177 17.47 23.08 -15.22
N ALA A 178 16.30 23.71 -15.01
CA ALA A 178 16.15 24.98 -14.30
C ALA A 178 14.89 24.98 -13.41
N ASP A 179 14.85 25.84 -12.40
CA ASP A 179 13.89 25.90 -11.28
C ASP A 179 12.45 25.45 -11.61
N CYS A 180 12.10 24.24 -11.18
CA CYS A 180 10.75 23.71 -11.32
C CYS A 180 9.90 24.10 -10.11
N ASN A 181 9.15 25.18 -10.24
CA ASN A 181 8.08 25.50 -9.29
C ASN A 181 6.77 24.85 -9.76
N ILE A 182 6.25 23.91 -8.97
CA ILE A 182 4.89 23.39 -9.15
C ILE A 182 3.92 24.48 -8.69
N ASP A 183 3.12 25.00 -9.62
CA ASP A 183 2.09 25.98 -9.33
C ASP A 183 0.93 25.32 -8.58
N THR A 184 0.99 25.40 -7.24
CA THR A 184 -0.01 24.79 -6.36
C THR A 184 -1.40 25.42 -6.49
N SER A 185 -1.52 26.59 -7.14
CA SER A 185 -2.82 27.24 -7.40
C SER A 185 -3.67 26.51 -8.47
N LYS A 186 -3.07 25.58 -9.22
CA LYS A 186 -3.74 24.79 -10.28
C LYS A 186 -4.11 23.38 -9.85
N ILE A 187 -3.84 23.01 -8.60
CA ILE A 187 -4.11 21.66 -8.10
C ILE A 187 -5.60 21.50 -7.80
N THR A 188 -6.19 20.40 -8.26
CA THR A 188 -7.61 20.10 -8.05
C THR A 188 -7.78 18.75 -7.37
N ILE A 189 -8.68 18.68 -6.40
CA ILE A 189 -9.03 17.43 -5.71
C ILE A 189 -10.00 16.66 -6.61
N VAL A 190 -9.51 15.60 -7.25
CA VAL A 190 -10.33 14.73 -8.12
C VAL A 190 -11.22 13.77 -7.32
N SER A 191 -10.86 13.50 -6.07
CA SER A 191 -11.67 12.70 -5.14
C SER A 191 -11.35 13.03 -3.70
N TYR A 192 -12.39 13.24 -2.87
CA TYR A 192 -12.20 13.48 -1.44
C TYR A 192 -11.82 12.19 -0.68
N PRO A 193 -11.07 12.30 0.43
CA PRO A 193 -10.79 11.17 1.31
C PRO A 193 -12.09 10.53 1.80
N LYS A 194 -12.19 9.20 1.67
CA LYS A 194 -13.34 8.46 2.20
C LYS A 194 -13.23 8.39 3.72
N ARG A 195 -14.25 8.87 4.45
CA ARG A 195 -14.32 8.75 5.92
C ARG A 195 -14.08 7.30 6.36
N GLN A 196 -13.05 7.04 7.15
CA GLN A 196 -12.84 5.75 7.84
C GLN A 196 -12.95 5.97 9.35
N CYS A 197 -14.04 5.50 9.95
CA CYS A 197 -14.25 5.54 11.40
C CYS A 197 -13.42 4.43 12.06
N TRP A 198 -12.81 4.72 13.21
CA TRP A 198 -12.13 3.74 14.05
C TRP A 198 -12.65 3.85 15.48
N PHE A 199 -12.99 2.71 16.10
CA PHE A 199 -13.32 2.67 17.52
C PHE A 199 -12.08 2.37 18.36
N LYS A 200 -11.78 3.27 19.31
CA LYS A 200 -10.77 3.06 20.36
C LYS A 200 -11.46 2.43 21.56
N TYR A 201 -11.25 1.13 21.82
CA TYR A 201 -11.67 0.51 23.07
C TYR A 201 -10.54 0.65 24.09
N GLN A 202 -10.72 1.48 25.11
CA GLN A 202 -9.90 1.44 26.33
C GLN A 202 -10.58 0.49 27.32
N ARG A 203 -9.78 -0.29 28.06
CA ARG A 203 -10.27 -1.17 29.13
C ARG A 203 -10.88 -0.37 30.26
#